data_AF-A0A843L8N9-F1
#
_entry.id   AF-A0A843L8N9-F1
#
_cell.length_a   1.000
_cell.length_b   1.000
_cell.length_c   1.000
_cell.angle_alpha   90.00
_cell.angle_beta   90.00
_cell.angle_gamma   90.00
#
_symmetry.space_group_name_H-M   'P 1'
#
loop_
_entity.id
_entity.type
_entity.pdbx_description
1 polymer ?
#
loop_
_entity_poly.entity_id
_entity_poly.type
_entity_poly.pdbx_seq_one_letter_code
_entity_poly.pdbx_strand_id
1 'polypeptide(L)'
;MYYSIIEKNTFKYTYYILFLIQLVILAISILLLLNIFNTSYLFKDSNTSSLILRIILYLFFQLVGKIVLERKGFEQKRIYSILALISISIILDELGYIFGWYEMGGILGIIQYDDILHFFLPMILTISLNIMFLDFLKKKNLSNILSITTLSFLISIWEIYEYWSDRILKTTMFGDIHDTILDMTLGIFGGIIAIILLRIFKGSNNI
;
A
#
# COMPACT_ATOMS: atom_id res chain seq x y z
N MET A 1 -8.03 -28.96 17.55
CA MET A 1 -7.38 -29.34 16.28
C MET A 1 -7.99 -28.61 15.07
N TYR A 2 -9.33 -28.53 14.94
CA TYR A 2 -9.97 -27.79 13.84
C TYR A 2 -9.68 -26.26 13.87
N TYR A 3 -9.75 -25.64 15.04
CA TYR A 3 -9.41 -24.21 15.23
C TYR A 3 -7.96 -23.86 14.84
N SER A 4 -6.99 -24.75 15.13
CA SER A 4 -5.58 -24.48 14.79
C SER A 4 -5.27 -24.67 13.30
N ILE A 5 -6.11 -25.38 12.55
CA ILE A 5 -5.98 -25.52 11.08
C ILE A 5 -6.60 -24.30 10.39
N ILE A 6 -7.70 -23.77 10.92
CA ILE A 6 -8.37 -22.56 10.41
C ILE A 6 -7.44 -21.35 10.56
N GLU A 7 -6.91 -21.07 11.76
CA GLU A 7 -5.99 -19.95 11.98
C GLU A 7 -4.70 -20.01 11.13
N LYS A 8 -4.23 -21.22 10.83
CA LYS A 8 -3.00 -21.42 10.05
C LYS A 8 -3.17 -20.98 8.59
N ASN A 9 -4.40 -21.04 8.07
CA ASN A 9 -4.69 -20.76 6.67
C ASN A 9 -5.44 -19.45 6.42
N THR A 10 -5.95 -18.76 7.46
CA THR A 10 -6.70 -17.52 7.30
C THR A 10 -5.95 -16.49 6.46
N PHE A 11 -4.69 -16.17 6.81
CA PHE A 11 -3.90 -15.18 6.06
C PHE A 11 -3.65 -15.56 4.61
N LYS A 12 -3.50 -16.86 4.32
CA LYS A 12 -3.33 -17.37 2.96
C LYS A 12 -4.60 -17.16 2.13
N TYR A 13 -5.77 -17.51 2.67
CA TYR A 13 -7.04 -17.28 2.00
C TYR A 13 -7.34 -15.78 1.85
N THR A 14 -7.09 -14.98 2.88
CA THR A 14 -7.20 -13.52 2.81
C THR A 14 -6.35 -12.96 1.68
N TYR A 15 -5.08 -13.37 1.59
CA TYR A 15 -4.21 -12.95 0.48
C TYR A 15 -4.79 -13.33 -0.89
N TYR A 16 -5.26 -14.56 -1.09
CA TYR A 16 -5.83 -14.95 -2.38
C TYR A 16 -7.12 -14.22 -2.73
N ILE A 17 -7.95 -13.88 -1.75
CA ILE A 17 -9.14 -13.04 -1.97
C ILE A 17 -8.71 -11.65 -2.43
N LEU A 18 -7.72 -11.04 -1.76
CA LEU A 18 -7.21 -9.72 -2.14
C LEU A 18 -6.54 -9.75 -3.52
N PHE A 19 -5.78 -10.81 -3.83
CA PHE A 19 -5.20 -11.02 -5.15
C PHE A 19 -6.28 -11.14 -6.23
N LEU A 20 -7.37 -11.86 -5.96
CA LEU A 20 -8.52 -11.94 -6.86
C LEU A 20 -9.17 -10.57 -7.07
N ILE A 21 -9.30 -9.77 -6.01
CA ILE A 21 -9.83 -8.40 -6.12
C ILE A 21 -8.95 -7.54 -7.04
N GLN A 22 -7.62 -7.63 -6.92
CA GLN A 22 -6.69 -6.93 -7.83
C GLN A 22 -6.83 -7.39 -9.28
N LEU A 23 -7.06 -8.69 -9.53
CA LEU A 23 -7.35 -9.18 -10.88
C LEU A 23 -8.68 -8.68 -11.43
N VAL A 24 -9.70 -8.55 -10.58
CA VAL A 24 -10.99 -7.96 -10.96
C VAL A 24 -10.81 -6.48 -11.28
N ILE A 25 -10.06 -5.73 -10.47
CA ILE A 25 -9.71 -4.33 -10.73
C ILE A 25 -8.97 -4.22 -12.07
N LEU A 26 -7.96 -5.06 -12.33
CA LEU A 26 -7.24 -5.10 -13.59
C LEU A 26 -8.18 -5.34 -14.79
N ALA A 27 -9.09 -6.31 -14.66
CA ALA A 27 -10.07 -6.59 -15.70
C ALA A 27 -10.98 -5.37 -15.96
N ILE A 28 -11.46 -4.71 -14.90
CA ILE A 28 -12.24 -3.48 -15.01
C ILE A 28 -11.42 -2.40 -15.71
N SER A 29 -10.17 -2.15 -15.31
CA SER A 29 -9.31 -1.16 -15.94
C SER A 29 -9.06 -1.45 -17.43
N ILE A 30 -8.88 -2.71 -17.82
CA ILE A 30 -8.75 -3.08 -19.25
C ILE A 30 -10.05 -2.79 -20.01
N LEU A 31 -11.21 -3.12 -19.44
CA LEU A 31 -12.51 -2.86 -20.07
C LEU A 31 -12.76 -1.35 -20.24
N LEU A 32 -12.32 -0.54 -19.27
CA LEU A 32 -12.36 0.92 -19.33
C LEU A 32 -11.43 1.46 -20.42
N LEU A 33 -10.18 0.99 -20.50
CA LEU A 33 -9.23 1.40 -21.53
C LEU A 33 -9.75 1.11 -22.95
N LEU A 34 -10.45 -0.01 -23.12
CA LEU A 34 -11.04 -0.41 -24.39
C LEU A 34 -12.36 0.33 -24.72
N ASN A 35 -12.83 1.22 -23.84
CA ASN A 35 -14.10 1.94 -23.98
C ASN A 35 -15.30 1.01 -24.25
N ILE A 36 -15.29 -0.20 -23.69
CA ILE A 36 -16.35 -1.20 -23.92
C ILE A 36 -17.66 -0.77 -23.23
N PHE A 37 -17.56 0.03 -22.17
CA PHE A 37 -18.70 0.60 -21.44
C PHE A 37 -18.61 2.13 -21.45
N ASN A 38 -19.73 2.82 -21.69
CA ASN A 38 -19.80 4.26 -21.49
C ASN A 38 -19.86 4.53 -19.98
N THR A 39 -18.73 4.85 -19.38
CA THR A 39 -18.60 5.08 -17.93
C THR A 39 -18.30 6.54 -17.60
N SER A 40 -18.50 7.45 -18.55
CA SER A 40 -18.27 8.90 -18.38
C SER A 40 -18.98 9.51 -17.15
N TYR A 41 -20.05 8.87 -16.66
CA TYR A 41 -20.80 9.30 -15.47
C TYR A 41 -20.28 8.70 -14.14
N LEU A 42 -19.42 7.68 -14.18
CA LEU A 42 -18.87 7.01 -12.98
C LEU A 42 -17.36 7.21 -12.83
N PHE A 43 -16.63 7.28 -13.94
CA PHE A 43 -15.18 7.32 -13.97
C PHE A 43 -14.77 8.55 -14.78
N LYS A 44 -14.37 9.60 -14.07
CA LYS A 44 -13.73 10.79 -14.64
C LYS A 44 -12.38 10.38 -15.23
N ASP A 45 -11.94 11.03 -16.33
CA ASP A 45 -10.76 10.72 -17.17
C ASP A 45 -9.55 10.16 -16.41
N SER A 46 -9.63 8.89 -16.01
CA SER A 46 -8.58 8.24 -15.23
C SER A 46 -7.52 7.76 -16.21
N ASN A 47 -6.25 8.02 -15.88
CA ASN A 47 -5.10 7.53 -16.66
C ASN A 47 -5.01 6.00 -16.58
N THR A 48 -5.92 5.33 -17.29
CA THR A 48 -6.27 3.93 -17.12
C THR A 48 -5.11 3.02 -17.55
N SER A 49 -4.30 3.47 -18.52
CA SER A 49 -3.09 2.75 -18.95
C SER A 49 -2.00 2.75 -17.85
N SER A 50 -1.81 3.86 -17.15
CA SER A 50 -0.92 3.95 -15.98
C SER A 50 -1.38 3.02 -14.86
N LEU A 51 -2.69 3.01 -14.57
CA LEU A 51 -3.29 2.12 -13.57
C LEU A 51 -3.06 0.63 -13.91
N ILE A 52 -3.31 0.21 -15.15
CA ILE A 52 -3.05 -1.18 -15.61
C ILE A 52 -1.58 -1.57 -15.38
N LEU A 53 -0.64 -0.70 -15.78
CA LEU A 53 0.78 -0.97 -15.61
C LEU A 53 1.15 -1.10 -14.12
N ARG A 54 0.62 -0.22 -13.26
CA ARG A 54 0.82 -0.28 -11.80
C ARG A 54 0.36 -1.62 -11.23
N ILE A 55 -0.88 -2.05 -11.54
CA ILE A 55 -1.43 -3.32 -11.07
C ILE A 55 -0.53 -4.50 -11.51
N ILE A 56 -0.11 -4.54 -12.78
CA ILE A 56 0.76 -5.60 -13.31
C ILE A 56 2.10 -5.63 -12.56
N LEU A 57 2.74 -4.47 -12.37
CA LEU A 57 4.00 -4.37 -11.64
C LEU A 57 3.82 -4.82 -10.19
N TYR A 58 2.73 -4.44 -9.53
CA TYR A 58 2.46 -4.87 -8.16
C TYR A 58 2.24 -6.38 -8.06
N LEU A 59 1.46 -6.99 -8.95
CA LEU A 59 1.27 -8.44 -9.00
C LEU A 59 2.61 -9.17 -9.23
N PHE A 60 3.44 -8.64 -10.13
CA PHE A 60 4.79 -9.15 -10.36
C PHE A 60 5.66 -9.05 -9.11
N PHE A 61 5.71 -7.90 -8.45
CA PHE A 61 6.50 -7.71 -7.23
C PHE A 61 6.00 -8.54 -6.06
N GLN A 62 4.69 -8.77 -5.93
CA GLN A 62 4.15 -9.71 -4.94
C GLN A 62 4.62 -11.14 -5.21
N LEU A 63 4.60 -11.58 -6.47
CA LEU A 63 5.08 -12.92 -6.84
C LEU A 63 6.59 -13.06 -6.57
N VAL A 64 7.39 -12.09 -7.00
CA VAL A 64 8.83 -12.07 -6.75
C VAL A 64 9.11 -12.03 -5.25
N GLY A 65 8.43 -11.16 -4.51
CA GLY A 65 8.54 -11.03 -3.06
C GLY A 65 8.22 -12.33 -2.33
N LYS A 66 7.14 -13.02 -2.73
CA LYS A 66 6.79 -14.34 -2.21
C LYS A 66 7.96 -15.33 -2.40
N ILE A 67 8.46 -15.46 -3.63
CA ILE A 67 9.56 -16.38 -3.95
C ILE A 67 10.81 -16.06 -3.14
N VAL A 68 11.16 -14.78 -3.02
CA VAL A 68 12.33 -14.33 -2.25
C VAL A 68 12.19 -14.67 -0.76
N LEU A 69 11.03 -14.38 -0.16
CA LEU A 69 10.79 -14.67 1.25
C LEU A 69 10.76 -16.18 1.54
N GLU A 70 10.15 -16.99 0.65
CA GLU A 70 10.17 -18.45 0.75
C GLU A 70 11.61 -18.99 0.70
N ARG A 71 12.44 -18.49 -0.23
CA ARG A 71 13.86 -18.87 -0.33
C ARG A 71 14.69 -18.45 0.89
N LYS A 72 14.30 -17.38 1.57
CA LYS A 72 14.92 -16.93 2.83
C LYS A 72 14.41 -17.70 4.05
N GLY A 73 13.51 -18.66 3.88
CA GLY A 73 13.01 -19.53 4.94
C GLY A 73 11.96 -18.88 5.84
N PHE A 74 11.28 -17.83 5.36
CA PHE A 74 10.19 -17.21 6.13
C PHE A 74 9.03 -18.18 6.32
N GLU A 75 8.39 -18.13 7.49
CA GLU A 75 7.17 -18.90 7.76
C GLU A 75 6.05 -18.49 6.80
N GLN A 76 5.35 -19.46 6.20
CA GLN A 76 4.24 -19.16 5.26
C GLN A 76 3.23 -18.17 5.83
N LYS A 77 2.86 -18.31 7.11
CA LYS A 77 1.93 -17.38 7.78
C LYS A 77 2.40 -15.93 7.64
N ARG A 78 3.69 -15.65 7.87
CA ARG A 78 4.27 -14.30 7.80
C ARG A 78 4.32 -13.79 6.37
N ILE A 79 4.70 -14.64 5.42
CA ILE A 79 4.72 -14.30 4.00
C ILE A 79 3.32 -13.84 3.55
N TYR A 80 2.29 -14.65 3.82
CA TYR A 80 0.93 -14.30 3.44
C TYR A 80 0.38 -13.08 4.20
N SER A 81 0.77 -12.88 5.47
CA SER A 81 0.43 -11.64 6.19
C SER A 81 1.03 -10.39 5.54
N ILE A 82 2.31 -10.43 5.16
CA ILE A 82 2.99 -9.31 4.48
C ILE A 82 2.33 -9.04 3.13
N LEU A 83 2.10 -10.09 2.33
CA LEU A 83 1.49 -9.95 1.02
C LEU A 83 0.05 -9.44 1.10
N ALA A 84 -0.73 -9.88 2.10
CA ALA A 84 -2.09 -9.39 2.31
C ALA A 84 -2.10 -7.90 2.69
N LEU A 85 -1.21 -7.46 3.58
CA LEU A 85 -1.10 -6.04 3.95
C LEU A 85 -0.72 -5.17 2.75
N ILE A 86 0.30 -5.59 1.99
CA ILE A 86 0.69 -4.92 0.73
C ILE A 86 -0.49 -4.89 -0.25
N SER A 87 -1.24 -5.98 -0.35
CA SER A 87 -2.39 -6.04 -1.26
C SER A 87 -3.50 -5.07 -0.87
N ILE A 88 -3.77 -4.89 0.43
CA ILE A 88 -4.72 -3.89 0.93
C ILE A 88 -4.25 -2.48 0.54
N SER A 89 -2.98 -2.16 0.75
CA SER A 89 -2.42 -0.86 0.36
C SER A 89 -2.63 -0.56 -1.12
N ILE A 90 -2.32 -1.54 -1.98
CA ILE A 90 -2.48 -1.42 -3.43
C ILE A 90 -3.96 -1.23 -3.82
N ILE A 91 -4.86 -2.03 -3.26
CA ILE A 91 -6.30 -1.93 -3.57
C ILE A 91 -6.84 -0.55 -3.18
N LEU A 92 -6.42 0.00 -2.04
CA LEU A 92 -6.86 1.34 -1.64
C LEU A 92 -6.41 2.39 -2.67
N ASP A 93 -5.13 2.40 -3.05
CA ASP A 93 -4.59 3.29 -4.10
C ASP A 93 -5.38 3.15 -5.43
N GLU A 94 -5.58 1.93 -5.90
CA GLU A 94 -6.28 1.63 -7.15
C GLU A 94 -7.74 2.10 -7.15
N LEU A 95 -8.45 1.97 -6.03
CA LEU A 95 -9.83 2.45 -5.91
C LEU A 95 -9.88 3.98 -6.05
N GLY A 96 -8.90 4.69 -5.50
CA GLY A 96 -8.78 6.14 -5.67
C GLY A 96 -8.68 6.56 -7.14
N TYR A 97 -7.89 5.83 -7.92
CA TYR A 97 -7.75 6.07 -9.36
C TYR A 97 -9.02 5.74 -10.14
N ILE A 98 -9.63 4.59 -9.86
CA ILE A 98 -10.85 4.15 -10.57
C ILE A 98 -11.97 5.17 -10.34
N PHE A 99 -12.23 5.54 -9.09
CA PHE A 99 -13.34 6.44 -8.75
C PHE A 99 -12.99 7.93 -8.84
N GLY A 100 -11.76 8.27 -9.23
CA GLY A 100 -11.30 9.65 -9.37
C GLY A 100 -11.24 10.43 -8.06
N TRP A 101 -11.09 9.76 -6.92
CA TRP A 101 -11.14 10.39 -5.58
C TRP A 101 -9.99 11.37 -5.33
N TYR A 102 -8.85 11.18 -6.00
CA TYR A 102 -7.73 12.13 -5.97
C TYR A 102 -8.11 13.50 -6.58
N GLU A 103 -9.07 13.53 -7.51
CA GLU A 103 -9.45 14.75 -8.23
C GLU A 103 -10.72 15.43 -7.67
N MET A 104 -11.38 14.83 -6.68
CA MET A 104 -12.70 15.26 -6.21
C MET A 104 -12.68 16.46 -5.24
N GLY A 105 -11.53 17.10 -5.02
CA GLY A 105 -11.42 18.22 -4.07
C GLY A 105 -11.65 17.80 -2.60
N GLY A 106 -11.49 16.50 -2.33
CA GLY A 106 -11.60 15.89 -1.00
C GLY A 106 -12.98 15.36 -0.60
N ILE A 107 -12.98 14.47 0.39
CA ILE A 107 -14.18 13.96 1.06
C ILE A 107 -14.84 15.15 1.77
N LEU A 108 -16.07 15.47 1.37
CA LEU A 108 -16.88 16.59 1.90
C LEU A 108 -16.23 17.99 1.73
N GLY A 109 -15.23 18.13 0.85
CA GLY A 109 -14.51 19.39 0.61
C GLY A 109 -13.53 19.80 1.73
N ILE A 110 -13.14 18.86 2.60
CA ILE A 110 -12.28 19.16 3.78
C ILE A 110 -11.01 18.30 3.81
N ILE A 111 -11.09 17.01 3.46
CA ILE A 111 -9.94 16.08 3.55
C ILE A 111 -9.69 15.46 2.19
N GLN A 112 -8.50 15.61 1.61
CA GLN A 112 -8.20 14.99 0.32
C GLN A 112 -8.06 13.48 0.48
N TYR A 113 -8.51 12.73 -0.52
CA TYR A 113 -8.30 11.28 -0.54
C TYR A 113 -6.80 10.94 -0.52
N ASP A 114 -6.02 11.81 -1.15
CA ASP A 114 -4.57 11.74 -1.17
C ASP A 114 -3.96 11.83 0.23
N ASP A 115 -4.32 12.85 1.03
CA ASP A 115 -3.92 13.00 2.44
C ASP A 115 -4.19 11.71 3.26
N ILE A 116 -5.37 11.11 3.04
CA ILE A 116 -5.77 9.89 3.74
C ILE A 116 -4.81 8.76 3.37
N LEU A 117 -4.49 8.58 2.10
CA LEU A 117 -3.56 7.53 1.67
C LEU A 117 -2.12 7.79 2.09
N HIS A 118 -1.66 9.05 2.06
CA HIS A 118 -0.35 9.43 2.60
C HIS A 118 -0.22 9.16 4.10
N PHE A 119 -1.32 9.05 4.84
CA PHE A 119 -1.30 8.54 6.21
C PHE A 119 -1.40 7.01 6.31
N PHE A 120 -2.42 6.40 5.68
CA PHE A 120 -2.77 5.00 5.87
C PHE A 120 -1.84 4.03 5.14
N LEU A 121 -1.37 4.34 3.93
CA LEU A 121 -0.47 3.45 3.19
C LEU A 121 0.87 3.31 3.92
N PRO A 122 1.54 4.40 4.35
CA PRO A 122 2.75 4.31 5.18
C PRO A 122 2.54 3.52 6.48
N MET A 123 1.38 3.67 7.13
CA MET A 123 1.06 2.88 8.32
C MET A 123 1.04 1.37 8.03
N ILE A 124 0.33 0.93 6.99
CA ILE A 124 0.21 -0.49 6.60
C ILE A 124 1.58 -1.05 6.14
N LEU A 125 2.33 -0.27 5.36
CA LEU A 125 3.67 -0.66 4.89
C LEU A 125 4.66 -0.77 6.05
N THR A 126 4.58 0.11 7.06
CA THR A 126 5.40 0.00 8.28
C THR A 126 5.14 -1.33 8.98
N ILE A 127 3.88 -1.74 9.12
CA ILE A 127 3.53 -3.02 9.75
C ILE A 127 4.13 -4.18 8.96
N SER A 128 4.01 -4.15 7.64
CA SER A 128 4.56 -5.16 6.73
C SER A 128 6.08 -5.28 6.87
N LEU A 129 6.79 -4.15 6.80
CA LEU A 129 8.23 -4.07 7.00
C LEU A 129 8.65 -4.53 8.40
N ASN A 130 7.88 -4.18 9.42
CA ASN A 130 8.16 -4.60 10.78
C ASN A 130 8.02 -6.12 10.96
N ILE A 131 7.00 -6.75 10.39
CA ILE A 131 6.87 -8.22 10.39
C ILE A 131 8.10 -8.85 9.71
N MET A 132 8.52 -8.29 8.58
CA MET A 132 9.67 -8.77 7.82
C MET A 132 10.98 -8.65 8.60
N PHE A 133 11.30 -7.46 9.10
CA PHE A 133 12.54 -7.21 9.84
C PHE A 133 12.57 -7.94 11.18
N LEU A 134 11.43 -8.07 11.86
CA LEU A 134 11.37 -8.84 13.10
C LEU A 134 11.67 -10.31 12.84
N ASP A 135 11.22 -10.87 11.71
CA ASP A 135 11.53 -12.25 11.38
C ASP A 135 13.00 -12.46 11.03
N PHE A 136 13.62 -11.51 10.33
CA PHE A 136 15.03 -11.59 9.95
C PHE A 136 15.98 -11.34 11.13
N LEU A 137 15.73 -10.30 11.92
CA LEU A 137 16.67 -9.81 12.94
C LEU A 137 16.41 -10.39 14.33
N LYS A 138 15.18 -10.87 14.57
CA LYS A 138 14.69 -11.30 15.89
C LYS A 138 14.87 -10.25 17.01
N LYS A 139 15.03 -8.96 16.65
CA LYS A 139 15.25 -7.84 17.56
C LYS A 139 14.14 -6.79 17.40
N LYS A 140 13.22 -6.73 18.37
CA LYS A 140 12.02 -5.86 18.30
C LYS A 140 12.35 -4.38 18.09
N ASN A 141 13.27 -3.83 18.88
CA ASN A 141 13.60 -2.40 18.78
C ASN A 141 14.28 -2.05 17.45
N LEU A 142 15.22 -2.89 17.01
CA LEU A 142 15.90 -2.68 15.73
C LEU A 142 14.93 -2.83 14.55
N SER A 143 14.02 -3.80 14.62
CA SER A 143 12.94 -3.96 13.63
C SER A 143 12.06 -2.72 13.52
N ASN A 144 11.67 -2.12 14.66
CA ASN A 144 10.86 -0.90 14.66
C ASN A 144 11.60 0.29 14.02
N ILE A 145 12.86 0.47 14.38
CA ILE A 145 13.70 1.55 13.82
C ILE A 145 13.83 1.37 12.32
N LEU A 146 14.23 0.16 11.86
CA LEU A 146 14.40 -0.10 10.44
C LEU A 146 13.09 0.01 9.66
N SER A 147 11.95 -0.42 10.20
CA SER A 147 10.67 -0.26 9.50
C SER A 147 10.31 1.21 9.28
N ILE A 148 10.52 2.07 10.29
CA ILE A 148 10.25 3.52 10.14
C ILE A 148 11.27 4.13 9.18
N THR A 149 12.58 3.89 9.39
CA THR A 149 13.63 4.50 8.57
C THR A 149 13.54 4.08 7.09
N THR A 150 13.32 2.80 6.82
CA THR A 150 13.12 2.31 5.43
C THR A 150 11.90 2.96 4.81
N LEU A 151 10.80 3.11 5.55
CA LEU A 151 9.61 3.74 5.00
C LEU A 151 9.80 5.25 4.78
N SER A 152 10.39 5.98 5.74
CA SER A 152 10.71 7.40 5.56
C SER A 152 11.56 7.62 4.31
N PHE A 153 12.54 6.74 4.08
CA PHE A 153 13.35 6.76 2.86
C PHE A 153 12.52 6.51 1.60
N LEU A 154 11.59 5.55 1.61
CA LEU A 154 10.70 5.27 0.47
C LEU A 154 9.77 6.44 0.15
N ILE A 155 9.19 7.08 1.19
CA ILE A 155 8.36 8.29 1.03
C ILE A 155 9.22 9.40 0.41
N SER A 156 10.42 9.65 0.94
CA SER A 156 11.30 10.67 0.35
C SER A 156 11.65 10.37 -1.11
N ILE A 157 11.85 9.10 -1.48
CA ILE A 157 12.07 8.73 -2.88
C ILE A 157 10.84 9.05 -3.74
N TRP A 158 9.64 8.78 -3.24
CA TRP A 158 8.39 9.08 -3.94
C TRP A 158 8.26 10.58 -4.23
N GLU A 159 8.41 11.41 -3.21
CA GLU A 159 8.35 12.88 -3.37
C GLU A 159 9.40 13.43 -4.33
N ILE A 160 10.63 12.89 -4.25
CA ILE A 160 11.70 13.26 -5.17
C ILE A 160 11.33 12.84 -6.60
N TYR A 161 10.74 11.66 -6.77
CA TYR A 161 10.27 11.19 -8.07
C TYR A 161 9.18 12.10 -8.64
N GLU A 162 8.18 12.48 -7.85
CA GLU A 162 7.11 13.38 -8.29
C GLU A 162 7.66 14.75 -8.71
N TYR A 163 8.51 15.33 -7.86
CA TYR A 163 9.20 16.58 -8.18
C TYR A 163 9.94 16.52 -9.52
N TRP A 164 10.74 15.47 -9.75
CA TRP A 164 11.48 15.33 -11.00
C TRP A 164 10.59 15.00 -12.20
N SER A 165 9.52 14.22 -11.99
CA SER A 165 8.51 13.95 -13.02
C SER A 165 7.92 15.25 -13.54
N ASP A 166 7.54 16.16 -12.65
CA ASP A 166 7.00 17.47 -13.05
C ASP A 166 8.00 18.32 -13.82
N ARG A 167 9.25 18.35 -13.36
CA ARG A 167 10.32 19.10 -14.06
C ARG A 167 10.59 18.55 -15.46
N ILE A 168 10.56 17.24 -15.63
CA ILE A 168 10.81 16.58 -16.93
C ILE A 168 9.63 16.78 -17.87
N LEU A 169 8.40 16.59 -17.37
CA LEU A 169 7.17 16.69 -18.16
C LEU A 169 6.70 18.14 -18.35
N LYS A 170 7.35 19.10 -17.71
CA LYS A 170 7.00 20.53 -17.72
C LYS A 170 5.58 20.76 -17.18
N THR A 171 5.17 19.97 -16.20
CA THR A 171 3.93 20.11 -15.45
C THR A 171 4.19 20.85 -14.14
N THR A 172 3.11 21.20 -13.44
CA THR A 172 3.17 21.86 -12.13
C THR A 172 2.68 20.90 -11.06
N MET A 173 3.45 20.81 -9.98
CA MET A 173 3.07 20.08 -8.78
C MET A 173 1.75 20.61 -8.22
N PHE A 174 0.83 19.71 -7.96
CA PHE A 174 -0.41 20.03 -7.26
C PHE A 174 -0.06 20.40 -5.81
N GLY A 175 -0.74 21.41 -5.22
CA GLY A 175 -0.49 21.84 -3.84
C GLY A 175 0.87 22.54 -3.53
N ASP A 176 1.83 22.55 -4.46
CA ASP A 176 3.20 23.10 -4.31
C ASP A 176 4.03 22.37 -3.22
N ILE A 177 5.20 22.90 -2.86
CA ILE A 177 6.10 22.34 -1.84
C ILE A 177 5.42 22.06 -0.48
N HIS A 178 4.29 22.73 -0.19
CA HIS A 178 3.53 22.49 1.02
C HIS A 178 2.91 21.09 1.05
N ASP A 179 2.42 20.61 -0.10
CA ASP A 179 1.82 19.28 -0.28
C ASP A 179 2.85 18.20 0.01
N THR A 180 3.99 18.26 -0.68
CA THR A 180 5.13 17.37 -0.44
C THR A 180 5.54 17.31 1.04
N ILE A 181 5.63 18.45 1.72
CA ILE A 181 5.98 18.47 3.14
C ILE A 181 4.88 17.82 3.99
N LEU A 182 3.61 18.04 3.64
CA LEU A 182 2.47 17.42 4.31
C LEU A 182 2.49 15.91 4.11
N ASP A 183 2.68 15.40 2.90
CA ASP A 183 2.73 13.98 2.57
C ASP A 183 3.86 13.25 3.28
N MET A 184 5.05 13.85 3.30
CA MET A 184 6.17 13.35 4.10
C MET A 184 5.82 13.28 5.58
N THR A 185 5.16 14.32 6.10
CA THR A 185 4.78 14.40 7.52
C THR A 185 3.73 13.34 7.87
N LEU A 186 2.67 13.23 7.06
CA LEU A 186 1.60 12.24 7.22
C LEU A 186 2.15 10.82 7.13
N GLY A 187 3.07 10.56 6.20
CA GLY A 187 3.67 9.25 6.03
C GLY A 187 4.58 8.84 7.18
N ILE A 188 5.41 9.76 7.68
CA ILE A 188 6.22 9.51 8.89
C ILE A 188 5.31 9.29 10.11
N PHE A 189 4.29 10.13 10.27
CA PHE A 189 3.36 10.03 11.40
C PHE A 189 2.57 8.72 11.37
N GLY A 190 2.06 8.32 10.20
CA GLY A 190 1.41 7.02 9.99
C GLY A 190 2.31 5.85 10.37
N GLY A 191 3.60 5.90 10.01
CA GLY A 191 4.57 4.88 10.42
C GLY A 191 4.83 4.83 11.93
N ILE A 192 4.91 5.98 12.60
CA ILE A 192 5.04 6.03 14.07
C ILE A 192 3.81 5.43 14.75
N ILE A 193 2.61 5.82 14.31
CA ILE A 193 1.33 5.29 14.82
C ILE A 193 1.28 3.77 14.62
N ALA A 194 1.74 3.25 13.49
CA ALA A 194 1.83 1.82 13.22
C ALA A 194 2.61 1.06 14.31
N ILE A 195 3.77 1.59 14.71
CA ILE A 195 4.60 0.99 15.76
C ILE A 195 3.94 1.08 17.13
N ILE A 196 3.26 2.18 17.44
CA ILE A 196 2.50 2.34 18.68
C ILE A 196 1.39 1.29 18.75
N LEU A 197 0.59 1.14 17.68
CA LEU A 197 -0.47 0.13 17.61
C LEU A 197 0.09 -1.29 17.77
N LEU A 198 1.19 -1.62 17.09
CA LEU A 198 1.84 -2.91 17.24
C LEU A 198 2.30 -3.18 18.67
N ARG A 199 2.71 -2.15 19.43
CA ARG A 199 3.07 -2.29 20.84
C ARG A 199 1.86 -2.53 21.72
N ILE A 200 0.76 -1.81 21.52
CA ILE A 200 -0.48 -1.96 22.28
C ILE A 200 -1.05 -3.38 22.06
N PHE A 201 -1.22 -3.79 20.80
CA PHE A 201 -1.86 -5.06 20.48
C PHE A 201 -0.97 -6.29 20.74
N LYS A 202 0.37 -6.21 20.59
CA LYS A 202 1.25 -7.32 21.01
C LYS A 202 1.51 -7.34 22.52
N GLY A 203 1.48 -6.19 23.19
CA GLY A 203 1.56 -6.11 24.65
C GLY A 203 0.41 -6.85 25.34
N SER A 204 -0.76 -6.90 24.69
CA SER A 204 -1.94 -7.63 25.16
C SER A 204 -1.82 -9.16 25.08
N ASN A 205 -0.87 -9.71 24.33
CA ASN A 205 -0.72 -11.16 24.11
C ASN A 205 0.42 -11.80 24.95
N ASN A 206 0.89 -11.09 25.98
CA ASN A 206 1.89 -11.58 26.94
C ASN A 206 1.25 -11.80 28.35
N ILE A 207 0.03 -12.31 28.40
CA ILE A 207 -0.59 -12.96 29.58
C ILE A 207 -0.78 -14.44 29.24
#